data_AF-A0A538KUH6-F1
#
_entry.id   AF-A0A538KUH6-F1
#
_cell.length_a   1.000
_cell.length_b   1.000
_cell.length_c   1.000
_cell.angle_alpha   90.00
_cell.angle_beta   90.00
_cell.angle_gamma   90.00
#
_symmetry.space_group_name_H-M   'P 1'
#
loop_
_entity.id
_entity.type
_entity.pdbx_description
1 polymer ?
#
loop_
_entity_poly.entity_id
_entity_poly.type
_entity_poly.pdbx_seq_one_letter_code
_entity_poly.pdbx_strand_id
1 'polypeptide(L)' 'MNGPALERVVAYTLPDNWASRRVMEKCAFTYDRRIEAQGVGQVLYRLDGHRFGAEHAATLRPRKPL' A
#
# COMPACT_ATOMS: atom_id res chain seq x y z
N MET A 1 19.09 -11.46 6.81
CA MET A 1 18.02 -11.94 7.69
C MET A 1 16.76 -11.15 7.36
N ASN A 2 15.63 -11.81 7.13
CA ASN A 2 14.35 -11.13 6.97
C ASN A 2 13.82 -10.79 8.38
N GLY A 3 13.48 -9.53 8.62
CA GLY A 3 12.85 -9.10 9.86
C GLY A 3 11.45 -9.69 10.05
N PRO A 4 10.80 -9.46 11.21
CA PRO A 4 9.42 -9.90 11.44
C PRO A 4 8.49 -9.32 10.37
N ALA A 5 7.54 -10.14 9.89
CA ALA A 5 6.56 -9.70 8.92
C ALA A 5 5.66 -8.60 9.52
N LEU A 6 5.44 -7.52 8.78
CA LEU A 6 4.51 -6.48 9.18
C LEU A 6 3.07 -6.96 8.99
N GLU A 7 2.25 -6.85 10.03
CA GLU A 7 0.82 -7.21 9.95
C GLU A 7 0.03 -6.30 9.01
N ARG A 8 0.42 -5.02 8.95
CA ARG A 8 -0.24 -3.99 8.17
C ARG A 8 0.72 -2.90 7.75
N VAL A 9 0.54 -2.41 6.52
CA VAL A 9 1.14 -1.18 6.02
C VAL A 9 0.02 -0.17 5.76
N VAL A 10 0.25 1.07 6.16
CA VAL A 10 -0.66 2.19 5.91
C VAL A 10 0.04 3.26 5.09
N ALA A 11 -0.70 3.91 4.20
CA ALA A 11 -0.23 5.04 3.42
C ALA A 11 -1.34 6.08 3.32
N TYR A 12 -1.00 7.36 3.38
CA TYR A 12 -1.98 8.43 3.20
C TYR A 12 -1.43 9.51 2.28
N THR A 13 -2.33 10.16 1.56
CA THR A 13 -1.99 11.23 0.61
C THR A 13 -3.15 12.19 0.44
N LEU A 14 -2.88 13.32 -0.22
CA LEU A 14 -3.90 14.33 -0.47
C LEU A 14 -5.00 13.74 -1.37
N PRO A 15 -6.28 14.11 -1.20
CA PRO A 15 -7.38 13.59 -2.00
C PRO A 15 -7.15 13.71 -3.51
N ASP A 16 -6.52 14.81 -3.93
CA ASP A 16 -6.30 15.16 -5.33
C ASP A 16 -5.00 14.59 -5.92
N ASN A 17 -4.20 13.87 -5.13
CA ASN A 17 -3.00 13.19 -5.62
C ASN A 17 -3.35 11.87 -6.31
N TRP A 18 -3.98 11.98 -7.49
CA TRP A 18 -4.42 10.86 -8.30
C TRP A 18 -3.28 9.91 -8.70
N ALA A 19 -2.05 10.42 -8.85
CA ALA A 19 -0.89 9.63 -9.22
C ALA A 19 -0.53 8.63 -8.12
N SER A 20 -0.36 9.09 -6.87
CA SER A 20 -0.04 8.22 -5.74
C SER A 20 -1.20 7.25 -5.43
N ARG A 21 -2.46 7.70 -5.54
CA ARG A 21 -3.64 6.84 -5.33
C ARG A 21 -3.65 5.65 -6.28
N ARG A 22 -3.37 5.87 -7.58
CA ARG A 22 -3.24 4.80 -8.57
C ARG A 22 -2.09 3.83 -8.27
N VAL A 23 -0.96 4.32 -7.76
CA VAL A 23 0.15 3.43 -7.35
C VAL A 23 -0.29 2.55 -6.19
N MET A 24 -0.93 3.13 -5.17
CA MET A 24 -1.43 2.39 -4.01
C MET A 24 -2.41 1.28 -4.43
N GLU A 25 -3.39 1.61 -5.28
CA GLU A 25 -4.35 0.64 -5.81
C GLU A 25 -3.68 -0.48 -6.62
N LYS A 26 -2.68 -0.15 -7.46
CA LYS A 26 -1.87 -1.15 -8.19
C LYS A 26 -1.05 -2.04 -7.25
N CYS A 27 -0.64 -1.53 -6.10
CA CYS A 27 0.08 -2.26 -5.06
C CYS A 27 -0.85 -2.98 -4.08
N ALA A 28 -2.12 -3.19 -4.45
CA ALA A 28 -3.14 -3.87 -3.64
C ALA A 28 -3.51 -3.17 -2.31
N PHE A 29 -3.13 -1.89 -2.15
CA PHE A 29 -3.71 -1.11 -1.07
C PHE A 29 -5.17 -0.81 -1.37
N THR A 30 -5.99 -0.86 -0.33
CA THR A 30 -7.41 -0.51 -0.39
C THR A 30 -7.65 0.81 0.32
N TYR A 31 -8.53 1.65 -0.23
CA TYR A 31 -9.00 2.83 0.49
C TYR A 31 -9.72 2.41 1.78
N ASP A 32 -9.32 2.98 2.91
CA ASP A 32 -9.98 2.77 4.21
C ASP A 32 -10.96 3.91 4.47
N ARG A 33 -10.44 5.13 4.67
CA ARG A 33 -11.23 6.30 5.06
C ARG A 33 -10.49 7.60 4.80
N ARG A 34 -11.18 8.74 4.99
CA ARG A 34 -10.54 10.04 5.18
C ARG A 34 -10.04 10.19 6.61
N ILE A 35 -8.92 10.87 6.77
CA ILE A 35 -8.33 11.23 8.07
C ILE A 35 -7.90 12.69 8.05
N GLU A 36 -7.77 13.31 9.22
CA GLU A 36 -6.98 14.52 9.35
C GLU A 36 -5.56 14.15 9.76
N ALA A 37 -4.57 14.63 9.00
CA ALA A 37 -3.17 14.53 9.36
C ALA A 37 -2.51 15.87 9.07
N GLN A 38 -1.73 16.37 10.05
CA GLN A 38 -1.03 17.65 9.94
C GLN A 38 -1.99 18.83 9.64
N GLY A 39 -3.22 18.76 10.15
CA GLY A 39 -4.24 19.80 9.95
C GLY A 39 -4.88 19.80 8.55
N VAL A 40 -4.62 18.79 7.72
CA VAL A 40 -5.16 18.68 6.36
C VAL A 40 -5.92 17.36 6.21
N GLY A 41 -7.05 17.40 5.49
CA GLY A 41 -7.79 16.21 5.11
C GLY A 41 -6.99 15.36 4.11
N GLN A 42 -6.68 14.12 4.50
CA GLN A 42 -5.99 13.13 3.69
C GLN A 42 -6.89 11.92 3.43
N VAL A 43 -6.57 11.14 2.41
CA VAL A 43 -7.15 9.80 2.20
C VAL A 43 -6.17 8.74 2.69
N LEU A 44 -6.65 7.80 3.51
CA LEU A 44 -5.89 6.70 4.06
C LEU A 44 -6.15 5.42 3.27
N TYR A 45 -5.07 4.72 2.95
CA TYR A 45 -5.02 3.44 2.28
C TYR A 45 -4.33 2.40 3.17
N ARG A 46 -4.75 1.14 3.06
CA ARG A 46 -4.25 0.02 3.85
C ARG A 46 -3.92 -1.19 3.00
N LEU A 47 -2.86 -1.88 3.39
CA LEU A 47 -2.48 -3.19 2.91
C LEU A 47 -2.28 -4.10 4.12
N ASP A 48 -3.07 -5.16 4.23
CA ASP A 48 -2.92 -6.15 5.28
C ASP A 48 -1.94 -7.25 4.82
N GLY A 49 -0.95 -7.57 5.66
CA GLY A 49 0.18 -8.43 5.32
C GLY A 49 -0.22 -9.85 4.91
N HIS A 50 -1.31 -10.38 5.48
CA HIS A 50 -1.86 -11.69 5.11
C HIS A 50 -2.37 -11.72 3.65
N ARG A 51 -2.81 -10.58 3.12
CA ARG A 51 -3.36 -10.44 1.77
C ARG A 51 -2.26 -10.18 0.74
N PHE A 52 -1.23 -9.44 1.13
CA PHE A 52 -0.05 -9.19 0.29
C PHE A 52 0.65 -10.50 -0.11
N GLY A 53 0.85 -11.43 0.82
CA GLY A 53 1.52 -12.71 0.52
C GLY A 53 0.80 -13.52 -0.57
N ALA A 54 -0.53 -13.54 -0.57
CA ALA A 54 -1.34 -14.29 -1.53
C ALA A 54 -1.38 -13.64 -2.92
N GLU A 55 -1.54 -12.31 -3.00
CA GLU A 55 -1.67 -11.59 -4.27
C GLU A 55 -0.31 -11.30 -4.94
N HIS A 56 0.75 -11.09 -4.14
CA HIS A 56 2.09 -10.78 -4.64
C HIS A 56 2.85 -12.02 -5.15
N ALA A 57 2.64 -13.19 -4.53
CA ALA A 57 3.20 -14.46 -5.01
C ALA A 57 2.76 -14.79 -6.44
N ALA A 58 1.57 -14.33 -6.86
CA ALA A 58 1.05 -14.53 -8.21
C ALA A 58 1.65 -13.57 -9.26
N THR A 59 2.28 -12.46 -8.85
CA THR A 59 2.72 -11.38 -9.77
C THR A 59 4.23 -11.15 -9.81
N LEU A 60 5.01 -11.76 -8.92
CA LEU A 60 6.47 -11.71 -8.95
C LEU A 60 7.03 -12.38 -10.22
N ARG A 61 7.43 -11.58 -11.20
CA ARG A 61 8.38 -12.05 -12.23
C ARG A 61 9.73 -12.30 -11.54
N PRO A 62 10.47 -13.36 -11.90
CA PRO A 62 11.81 -13.55 -11.40
C PRO A 62 12.66 -12.32 -11.73
N ARG A 63 13.36 -11.78 -10.73
CA ARG A 63 14.37 -10.74 -10.97
C ARG A 63 15.41 -11.31 -11.91
N LYS A 64 15.65 -10.63 -13.04
CA LYS A 64 16.78 -10.95 -13.91
C LYS A 64 18.06 -10.80 -13.07
N PRO A 65 18.96 -11.79 -13.03
CA PRO A 65 20.21 -11.63 -12.31
C PRO A 65 20.99 -10.46 -12.91
N LEU A 66 21.65 -9.70 -12.03
CA LEU A 66 22.58 -8.62 -12.41
C LEU A 66 23.74 -9.19 -13.25
#